data_AF-A0A7K0FCZ0-F1
#
_entry.id   AF-A0A7K0FCZ0-F1
#
_cell.length_a   1.000
_cell.length_b   1.000
_cell.length_c   1.000
_cell.angle_alpha   90.00
_cell.angle_beta   90.00
_cell.angle_gamma   90.00
#
_symmetry.space_group_name_H-M   'P 1'
#
loop_
_entity.id
_entity.type
_entity.pdbx_description
1 polymer ?
#
loop_
_entity_poly.entity_id
_entity_poly.type
_entity_poly.pdbx_seq_one_letter_code
_entity_poly.pdbx_strand_id
1 'polypeptide(L)'
;MKTTESKPAIDETIKLKVVIDEKQISEWKAKFGGVYELPVEDKTAYLREPTMKDYRRAFNAMSNGDLAFGEELITCLFIGGDEEIKTNDEYFFPARKEIRDFFNYDEAEIQSEGNNSIITIGEFKCKVRIITRNDIKIAEKKNPSGKAFVTQEKLFEAICIEKDEVFNDRDNASIRMPLFQAIEKLQNKKVASLKKL
;
A
#
# COMPACT_ATOMS: atom_id res chain seq x y z
N MET A 1 -47.57 -10.98 54.32
CA MET A 1 -46.40 -10.26 53.78
C MET A 1 -45.29 -11.28 53.55
N LYS A 2 -45.03 -11.67 52.30
CA LYS A 2 -43.84 -12.46 51.93
C LYS A 2 -42.97 -11.53 51.08
N THR A 3 -41.80 -11.22 51.61
CA THR A 3 -40.76 -10.40 51.01
C THR A 3 -40.20 -11.09 49.78
N THR A 4 -40.25 -10.37 48.67
CA THR A 4 -39.53 -10.64 47.42
C THR A 4 -38.05 -10.32 47.61
N GLU A 5 -37.17 -11.32 47.46
CA GLU A 5 -35.75 -11.08 47.23
C GLU A 5 -35.47 -11.18 45.72
N SER A 6 -35.18 -10.03 45.13
CA SER A 6 -34.69 -9.90 43.75
C SER A 6 -33.23 -10.34 43.69
N LYS A 7 -32.95 -11.34 42.86
CA LYS A 7 -31.59 -11.76 42.49
C LYS A 7 -30.97 -10.67 41.59
N PRO A 8 -29.73 -10.19 41.84
CA PRO A 8 -29.11 -9.22 40.96
C PRO A 8 -28.67 -9.91 39.66
N ALA A 9 -28.97 -9.26 38.54
CA ALA A 9 -28.42 -9.61 37.24
C ALA A 9 -26.95 -9.18 37.20
N ILE A 10 -26.05 -10.12 36.95
CA ILE A 10 -24.67 -9.85 36.56
C ILE A 10 -24.62 -9.91 35.03
N ASP A 11 -24.81 -8.76 34.40
CA ASP A 11 -24.40 -8.53 33.02
C ASP A 11 -23.07 -7.75 33.07
N GLU A 12 -21.97 -8.49 33.08
CA GLU A 12 -20.63 -7.92 32.88
C GLU A 12 -19.89 -8.84 31.91
N THR A 13 -20.13 -8.63 30.62
CA THR A 13 -19.24 -9.12 29.58
C THR A 13 -17.96 -8.28 29.63
N ILE A 14 -17.03 -8.64 30.52
CA ILE A 14 -15.68 -8.08 30.55
C ILE A 14 -14.98 -8.54 29.26
N LYS A 15 -15.00 -7.70 28.23
CA LYS A 15 -14.07 -7.83 27.09
C LYS A 15 -12.67 -7.59 27.65
N LEU A 16 -11.91 -8.66 27.90
CA LEU A 16 -10.48 -8.58 28.20
C LEU A 16 -9.80 -7.80 27.06
N LYS A 17 -9.32 -6.59 27.35
CA LYS A 17 -8.48 -5.82 26.43
C LYS A 17 -7.20 -6.62 26.23
N VAL A 18 -6.94 -7.07 25.01
CA VAL A 18 -5.70 -7.79 24.68
C VAL A 18 -4.55 -6.80 24.87
N VAL A 19 -3.75 -7.01 25.91
CA VAL A 19 -2.56 -6.19 26.17
C VAL A 19 -1.46 -6.71 25.25
N ILE A 20 -1.09 -5.92 24.25
CA ILE A 20 0.07 -6.18 23.39
C ILE A 20 1.33 -5.77 24.16
N ASP A 21 2.24 -6.73 24.37
CA ASP A 21 3.49 -6.48 25.10
C ASP A 21 4.67 -6.20 24.16
N GLU A 22 5.78 -5.73 24.73
CA GLU A 22 7.00 -5.40 23.98
C GLU A 22 7.60 -6.61 23.25
N LYS A 23 7.38 -7.82 23.80
CA LYS A 23 7.84 -9.07 23.21
C LYS A 23 7.08 -9.33 21.91
N GLN A 24 5.76 -9.20 21.90
CA GLN A 24 4.91 -9.36 20.73
C GLN A 24 5.28 -8.36 19.63
N ILE A 25 5.54 -7.10 20.00
CA ILE A 25 5.98 -6.06 19.06
C ILE A 25 7.35 -6.43 18.46
N SER A 26 8.28 -6.93 19.27
CA SER A 26 9.60 -7.35 18.82
C SER A 26 9.54 -8.54 17.85
N GLU A 27 8.68 -9.51 18.13
CA GLU A 27 8.42 -10.65 17.24
C GLU A 27 7.82 -10.20 15.90
N TRP A 28 6.88 -9.25 15.92
CA TRP A 28 6.33 -8.69 14.68
C TRP A 28 7.36 -7.91 13.88
N LYS A 29 8.19 -7.09 14.52
CA LYS A 29 9.27 -6.36 13.84
C LYS A 29 10.28 -7.32 13.22
N ALA A 30 10.64 -8.39 13.92
CA ALA A 30 11.53 -9.41 13.38
C ALA A 30 10.92 -10.15 12.17
N LYS A 31 9.60 -10.36 12.19
CA LYS A 31 8.88 -11.09 11.13
C LYS A 31 8.54 -10.24 9.91
N PHE A 32 8.18 -8.97 10.11
CA PHE A 32 7.57 -8.13 9.08
C PHE A 32 8.39 -6.87 8.75
N GLY A 33 9.41 -6.54 9.53
CA GLY A 33 10.12 -5.26 9.41
C GLY A 33 9.37 -4.13 10.11
N GLY A 34 8.89 -3.15 9.34
CA GLY A 34 8.11 -2.05 9.88
C GLY A 34 6.81 -2.52 10.55
N VAL A 35 6.54 -2.00 11.74
CA VAL A 35 5.29 -2.22 12.49
C VAL A 35 4.81 -0.86 12.97
N TYR A 36 3.53 -0.58 12.73
CA TYR A 36 2.87 0.69 12.99
C TYR A 36 1.72 0.48 13.96
N GLU A 37 1.58 1.39 14.91
CA GLU A 37 0.40 1.51 15.76
C GLU A 37 -0.55 2.54 15.14
N LEU A 38 -1.81 2.18 14.98
CA LEU A 38 -2.88 3.04 14.47
C LEU A 38 -3.93 3.21 15.57
N PRO A 39 -3.80 4.26 16.40
CA PRO A 39 -4.83 4.60 17.39
C PRO A 39 -6.05 5.23 16.71
N VAL A 40 -7.24 4.80 17.11
CA VAL A 40 -8.53 5.40 16.73
C VAL A 40 -9.36 5.55 17.99
N GLU A 41 -9.31 6.74 18.59
CA GLU A 41 -9.93 7.03 19.89
C GLU A 41 -9.54 6.02 20.99
N ASP A 42 -10.48 5.19 21.47
CA ASP A 42 -10.26 4.19 22.52
C ASP A 42 -9.73 2.84 22.00
N LYS A 43 -9.60 2.70 20.67
CA LYS A 43 -9.16 1.50 19.96
C LYS A 43 -7.76 1.64 19.39
N THR A 44 -7.12 0.50 19.15
CA THR A 44 -5.78 0.47 18.55
C THR A 44 -5.65 -0.72 17.62
N ALA A 45 -5.23 -0.47 16.38
CA ALA A 45 -4.80 -1.51 15.44
C ALA A 45 -3.28 -1.49 15.31
N TYR A 46 -2.69 -2.67 15.14
CA TYR A 46 -1.28 -2.82 14.79
C TYR A 46 -1.19 -3.33 13.36
N LEU A 47 -0.43 -2.61 12.54
CA LEU A 47 -0.26 -2.87 11.12
C LEU A 47 1.19 -3.20 10.82
N ARG A 48 1.44 -4.14 9.92
CA ARG A 48 2.77 -4.32 9.31
C ARG A 48 2.97 -3.39 8.13
N GLU A 49 4.22 -3.21 7.73
CA GLU A 49 4.57 -2.54 6.49
C GLU A 49 4.01 -3.29 5.26
N PRO A 50 3.47 -2.56 4.27
CA PRO A 50 2.94 -3.13 3.05
C PRO A 50 4.04 -3.56 2.09
N THR A 51 3.79 -4.67 1.41
CA THR A 51 4.56 -5.18 0.28
C THR A 51 3.88 -4.82 -1.04
N MET A 52 4.55 -4.98 -2.18
CA MET A 52 3.88 -4.82 -3.49
C MET A 52 2.72 -5.79 -3.68
N LYS A 53 2.73 -6.95 -3.02
CA LYS A 53 1.62 -7.90 -3.08
C LYS A 53 0.35 -7.34 -2.42
N ASP A 54 0.52 -6.61 -1.32
CA ASP A 54 -0.59 -5.94 -0.62
C ASP A 54 -1.17 -4.83 -1.47
N TYR A 55 -0.31 -3.96 -2.03
CA TYR A 55 -0.77 -2.93 -2.95
C TYR A 55 -1.43 -3.49 -4.18
N ARG A 56 -0.87 -4.52 -4.83
CA ARG A 56 -1.53 -5.17 -5.98
C ARG A 56 -2.93 -5.63 -5.60
N ARG A 57 -3.12 -6.19 -4.41
CA ARG A 57 -4.44 -6.64 -3.97
C ARG A 57 -5.39 -5.46 -3.75
N ALA A 58 -4.97 -4.45 -2.97
CA ALA A 58 -5.78 -3.26 -2.70
C ALA A 58 -6.14 -2.49 -3.98
N PHE A 59 -5.18 -2.25 -4.88
CA PHE A 59 -5.42 -1.58 -6.16
C PHE A 59 -6.28 -2.39 -7.12
N ASN A 60 -6.23 -3.74 -7.08
CA ASN A 60 -7.19 -4.54 -7.83
C ASN A 60 -8.61 -4.38 -7.26
N ALA A 61 -8.75 -4.36 -5.93
CA ALA A 61 -10.02 -4.12 -5.26
C ALA A 61 -10.59 -2.72 -5.53
N MET A 62 -9.73 -1.73 -5.84
CA MET A 62 -10.14 -0.37 -6.20
C MET A 62 -11.08 -0.31 -7.42
N SER A 63 -11.09 -1.34 -8.28
CA SER A 63 -12.09 -1.47 -9.35
C SER A 63 -13.53 -1.54 -8.83
N ASN A 64 -13.73 -1.96 -7.58
CA ASN A 64 -15.00 -1.97 -6.86
C ASN A 64 -15.24 -0.69 -6.03
N GLY A 65 -14.34 0.29 -6.12
CA GLY A 65 -14.43 1.59 -5.47
C GLY A 65 -13.34 1.84 -4.41
N ASP A 66 -13.25 3.11 -4.03
CA ASP A 66 -12.27 3.63 -3.05
C ASP A 66 -12.47 3.02 -1.65
N LEU A 67 -13.70 2.59 -1.33
CA LEU A 67 -14.00 1.88 -0.08
C LEU A 67 -13.31 0.50 -0.05
N ALA A 68 -13.50 -0.30 -1.09
CA ALA A 68 -12.93 -1.64 -1.22
C ALA A 68 -11.39 -1.65 -1.21
N PHE A 69 -10.77 -0.59 -1.75
CA PHE A 69 -9.32 -0.38 -1.60
C PHE A 69 -8.90 -0.29 -0.13
N GLY A 70 -9.61 0.52 0.66
CA GLY A 70 -9.33 0.72 2.08
C GLY A 70 -9.59 -0.54 2.92
N GLU A 71 -10.69 -1.24 2.65
CA GLU A 71 -11.03 -2.51 3.30
C GLU A 71 -9.94 -3.55 3.09
N GLU A 72 -9.50 -3.74 1.84
CA GLU A 72 -8.48 -4.72 1.51
C GLU A 72 -7.12 -4.34 2.12
N LEU A 73 -6.75 -3.06 2.10
CA LEU A 73 -5.48 -2.59 2.64
C LEU A 73 -5.42 -2.78 4.16
N ILE A 74 -6.45 -2.37 4.91
CA ILE A 74 -6.52 -2.61 6.36
C ILE A 74 -6.47 -4.11 6.64
N THR A 75 -7.27 -4.90 5.93
CA THR A 75 -7.35 -6.36 6.14
C THR A 75 -6.01 -7.05 5.91
N CYS A 76 -5.27 -6.66 4.88
CA CYS A 76 -3.97 -7.27 4.57
C CYS A 76 -2.87 -6.89 5.56
N LEU A 77 -2.91 -5.69 6.12
CA LEU A 77 -1.86 -5.15 6.96
C LEU A 77 -2.09 -5.37 8.46
N PHE A 78 -3.33 -5.60 8.87
CA PHE A 78 -3.67 -5.85 10.27
C PHE A 78 -2.99 -7.10 10.81
N ILE A 79 -2.21 -6.94 11.88
CA ILE A 79 -1.49 -8.03 12.57
C ILE A 79 -1.93 -8.21 14.02
N GLY A 80 -2.71 -7.28 14.58
CA GLY A 80 -3.29 -7.40 15.91
C GLY A 80 -3.99 -6.12 16.37
N GLY A 81 -4.57 -6.15 17.57
CA GLY A 81 -5.30 -5.03 18.18
C GLY A 81 -6.82 -5.21 18.15
N ASP A 82 -7.55 -4.10 18.17
CA ASP A 82 -9.01 -4.07 18.21
C ASP A 82 -9.61 -4.32 16.81
N GLU A 83 -10.25 -5.48 16.64
CA GLU A 83 -10.93 -5.90 15.40
C GLU A 83 -12.08 -4.95 14.97
N GLU A 84 -12.61 -4.15 15.89
CA GLU A 84 -13.65 -3.15 15.63
C GLU A 84 -13.19 -2.11 14.60
N ILE A 85 -11.87 -1.85 14.48
CA ILE A 85 -11.31 -0.97 13.45
C ILE A 85 -11.57 -1.49 12.02
N LYS A 86 -11.76 -2.80 11.85
CA LYS A 86 -12.07 -3.42 10.54
C LYS A 86 -13.56 -3.58 10.28
N THR A 87 -14.36 -3.60 11.34
CA THR A 87 -15.72 -4.16 11.29
C THR A 87 -16.80 -3.16 11.72
N ASN A 88 -16.42 -2.04 12.32
CA ASN A 88 -17.32 -0.95 12.68
C ASN A 88 -16.92 0.32 11.93
N ASP A 89 -17.87 0.85 11.16
CA ASP A 89 -17.75 2.03 10.30
C ASP A 89 -17.19 3.26 11.02
N GLU A 90 -17.58 3.49 12.28
CA GLU A 90 -17.12 4.65 13.07
C GLU A 90 -15.60 4.67 13.25
N TYR A 91 -14.98 3.50 13.41
CA TYR A 91 -13.53 3.36 13.52
C TYR A 91 -12.85 3.13 12.17
N PHE A 92 -13.54 2.46 11.24
CA PHE A 92 -12.99 2.11 9.93
C PHE A 92 -12.72 3.34 9.07
N PHE A 93 -13.67 4.29 8.98
CA PHE A 93 -13.50 5.47 8.13
C PHE A 93 -12.29 6.35 8.50
N PRO A 94 -12.05 6.71 9.78
CA PRO A 94 -10.85 7.44 10.17
C PRO A 94 -9.57 6.62 9.96
N ALA A 95 -9.57 5.32 10.30
CA ALA A 95 -8.42 4.44 10.07
C ALA A 95 -8.03 4.38 8.59
N ARG A 96 -9.02 4.21 7.71
CA ARG A 96 -8.84 4.16 6.25
C ARG A 96 -8.21 5.45 5.71
N LYS A 97 -8.63 6.61 6.23
CA LYS A 97 -8.07 7.91 5.81
C LYS A 97 -6.59 7.99 6.20
N GLU A 98 -6.26 7.68 7.45
CA GLU A 98 -4.89 7.77 7.97
C GLU A 98 -3.93 6.84 7.20
N ILE A 99 -4.33 5.59 6.98
CA ILE A 99 -3.52 4.60 6.25
C ILE A 99 -3.19 5.05 4.83
N ARG A 100 -4.16 5.67 4.14
CA ARG A 100 -3.95 6.15 2.78
C ARG A 100 -2.93 7.29 2.74
N ASP A 101 -2.97 8.17 3.72
CA ASP A 101 -2.07 9.34 3.78
C ASP A 101 -0.67 8.91 4.26
N PHE A 102 -0.58 7.92 5.14
CA PHE A 102 0.68 7.38 5.68
C PHE A 102 1.51 6.63 4.65
N PHE A 103 0.86 5.84 3.79
CA PHE A 103 1.53 5.01 2.79
C PHE A 103 1.84 5.75 1.47
N ASN A 104 2.30 6.99 1.61
CA ASN A 104 2.83 7.76 0.51
C ASN A 104 4.35 7.54 0.41
N TYR A 105 4.83 7.17 -0.77
CA TYR A 105 6.26 6.96 -1.00
C TYR A 105 6.92 8.22 -1.52
N ASP A 106 8.18 8.43 -1.13
CA ASP A 106 8.99 9.53 -1.65
C ASP A 106 9.08 9.47 -3.18
N GLU A 107 9.02 10.63 -3.81
CA GLU A 107 9.16 10.70 -5.25
C GLU A 107 10.59 10.35 -5.69
N ALA A 108 10.72 9.54 -6.74
CA ALA A 108 12.02 9.30 -7.34
C ALA A 108 12.54 10.56 -8.06
N GLU A 109 13.85 10.79 -8.01
CA GLU A 109 14.50 11.80 -8.84
C GLU A 109 14.72 11.25 -10.26
N ILE A 110 14.55 12.12 -11.28
CA ILE A 110 14.71 11.74 -12.69
C ILE A 110 15.72 12.69 -13.35
N GLN A 111 16.83 12.14 -13.82
CA GLN A 111 17.86 12.88 -14.56
C GLN A 111 17.91 12.40 -16.02
N SER A 112 18.12 13.30 -16.97
CA SER A 112 18.23 12.93 -18.39
C SER A 112 19.69 12.66 -18.75
N GLU A 113 19.95 11.55 -19.44
CA GLU A 113 21.28 11.16 -19.89
C GLU A 113 21.23 10.77 -21.38
N GLY A 114 21.43 11.75 -22.27
CA GLY A 114 21.25 11.57 -23.70
C GLY A 114 19.83 11.11 -24.05
N ASN A 115 19.70 9.93 -24.66
CA ASN A 115 18.42 9.29 -24.98
C ASN A 115 17.87 8.40 -23.85
N ASN A 116 18.44 8.50 -22.65
CA ASN A 116 18.07 7.69 -21.50
C ASN A 116 17.63 8.58 -20.34
N SER A 117 17.12 7.96 -19.29
CA SER A 117 16.85 8.61 -18.01
C SER A 117 17.40 7.77 -16.88
N ILE A 118 18.01 8.42 -15.90
CA ILE A 118 18.43 7.83 -14.63
C ILE A 118 17.32 8.13 -13.62
N ILE A 119 16.77 7.07 -13.01
CA ILE A 119 15.79 7.15 -11.93
C ILE A 119 16.54 6.83 -10.65
N THR A 120 16.51 7.74 -9.67
CA THR A 120 17.17 7.60 -8.36
C THR A 120 16.13 7.53 -7.26
N ILE A 121 16.25 6.53 -6.38
CA ILE A 121 15.38 6.29 -5.22
C ILE A 121 16.29 6.06 -4.02
N GLY A 122 16.41 7.06 -3.15
CA GLY A 122 17.43 7.06 -2.11
C GLY A 122 18.84 7.02 -2.72
N GLU A 123 19.65 6.04 -2.32
CA GLU A 123 20.99 5.81 -2.87
C GLU A 123 21.00 4.93 -4.15
N PHE A 124 19.86 4.31 -4.47
CA PHE A 124 19.77 3.34 -5.55
C PHE A 124 19.34 3.99 -6.86
N LYS A 125 19.87 3.48 -7.96
CA LYS A 125 19.56 3.98 -9.31
C LYS A 125 19.28 2.88 -10.32
N CYS A 126 18.48 3.24 -11.31
CA CYS A 126 18.37 2.49 -12.56
C CYS A 126 18.38 3.43 -13.77
N LYS A 127 18.84 2.90 -14.89
CA LYS A 127 18.89 3.56 -16.19
C LYS A 127 17.85 2.94 -17.10
N VAL A 128 16.97 3.77 -17.65
CA VAL A 128 15.95 3.36 -18.61
C VAL A 128 16.12 4.11 -19.93
N ARG A 129 15.86 3.43 -21.05
CA ARG A 129 15.77 4.12 -22.36
C ARG A 129 14.44 4.85 -22.51
N ILE A 130 14.32 5.66 -23.55
CA ILE A 130 13.05 6.27 -23.97
C ILE A 130 11.95 5.21 -24.10
N ILE A 131 10.80 5.53 -23.50
CA ILE A 131 9.57 4.74 -23.57
C ILE A 131 8.88 5.03 -24.90
N THR A 132 8.57 3.98 -25.66
CA THR A 132 7.84 4.08 -26.92
C THR A 132 6.43 3.52 -26.80
N ARG A 133 5.56 3.87 -27.76
CA ARG A 133 4.22 3.28 -27.88
C ARG A 133 4.26 1.76 -28.05
N ASN A 134 5.31 1.22 -28.68
CA ASN A 134 5.45 -0.23 -28.87
C ASN A 134 5.77 -0.93 -27.53
N ASP A 135 6.58 -0.32 -26.68
CA ASP A 135 6.90 -0.86 -25.36
C ASP A 135 5.64 -0.99 -24.49
N ILE A 136 4.80 0.05 -24.49
CA ILE A 136 3.53 0.06 -23.76
C ILE A 136 2.61 -1.05 -24.28
N LYS A 137 2.42 -1.13 -25.61
CA LYS A 137 1.59 -2.19 -26.22
C LYS A 137 2.08 -3.60 -25.87
N ILE A 138 3.39 -3.82 -25.85
CA ILE A 138 3.96 -5.12 -25.48
C ILE A 138 3.73 -5.39 -23.99
N ALA A 139 3.89 -4.39 -23.13
CA ALA A 139 3.66 -4.52 -21.69
C ALA A 139 2.19 -4.82 -21.37
N GLU A 140 1.24 -4.14 -22.02
CA GLU A 140 -0.20 -4.38 -21.88
C GLU A 140 -0.58 -5.78 -22.35
N LYS A 141 -0.05 -6.24 -23.49
CA LYS A 141 -0.25 -7.62 -23.98
C LYS A 141 0.22 -8.68 -22.99
N LYS A 142 1.23 -8.37 -22.18
CA LYS A 142 1.73 -9.25 -21.11
C LYS A 142 0.90 -9.15 -19.81
N ASN A 143 -0.13 -8.32 -19.77
CA ASN A 143 -1.09 -8.20 -18.66
C ASN A 143 -2.55 -8.39 -19.15
N PRO A 144 -2.90 -9.56 -19.71
CA PRO A 144 -4.25 -9.79 -20.24
C PRO A 144 -5.34 -9.75 -19.15
N SER A 145 -4.97 -9.98 -17.90
CA SER A 145 -5.89 -9.91 -16.75
C SER A 145 -6.10 -8.50 -16.19
N GLY A 146 -5.42 -7.48 -16.74
CA GLY A 146 -5.54 -6.09 -16.25
C GLY A 146 -5.15 -5.91 -14.79
N LYS A 147 -4.25 -6.75 -14.26
CA LYS A 147 -3.86 -6.70 -12.85
C LYS A 147 -3.02 -5.44 -12.58
N ALA A 148 -3.27 -4.80 -11.44
CA ALA A 148 -2.54 -3.62 -10.99
C ALA A 148 -1.01 -3.86 -11.01
N PHE A 149 -0.28 -2.82 -11.42
CA PHE A 149 1.19 -2.77 -11.52
C PHE A 149 1.87 -3.76 -12.47
N VAL A 150 1.17 -4.76 -13.01
CA VAL A 150 1.78 -5.75 -13.92
C VAL A 150 2.23 -5.07 -15.22
N THR A 151 1.44 -4.17 -15.79
CA THR A 151 1.84 -3.44 -17.01
C THR A 151 3.09 -2.59 -16.76
N GLN A 152 3.14 -1.88 -15.63
CA GLN A 152 4.28 -1.04 -15.24
C GLN A 152 5.54 -1.88 -15.02
N GLU A 153 5.40 -3.04 -14.39
CA GLU A 153 6.47 -4.02 -14.23
C GLU A 153 6.99 -4.54 -15.57
N LYS A 154 6.10 -4.91 -16.49
CA LYS A 154 6.47 -5.38 -17.84
C LYS A 154 7.07 -4.28 -18.70
N LEU A 155 6.62 -3.05 -18.51
CA LEU A 155 7.20 -1.88 -19.15
C LEU A 155 8.62 -1.65 -18.64
N PHE A 156 8.84 -1.67 -17.31
CA PHE A 156 10.17 -1.55 -16.72
C PHE A 156 11.13 -2.63 -17.23
N GLU A 157 10.70 -3.90 -17.23
CA GLU A 157 11.48 -5.02 -17.78
C GLU A 157 11.91 -4.78 -19.25
N ALA A 158 11.09 -4.08 -20.05
CA ALA A 158 11.36 -3.83 -21.46
C ALA A 158 12.31 -2.65 -21.72
N ILE A 159 12.34 -1.67 -20.82
CA ILE A 159 13.07 -0.40 -21.01
C ILE A 159 14.32 -0.26 -20.12
N CYS A 160 14.45 -1.07 -19.08
CA CYS A 160 15.60 -1.04 -18.18
C CYS A 160 16.87 -1.46 -18.92
N ILE A 161 17.92 -0.64 -18.82
CA ILE A 161 19.25 -0.91 -19.38
C ILE A 161 20.16 -1.45 -18.27
N GLU A 162 20.22 -0.74 -17.15
CA GLU A 162 21.07 -1.03 -15.99
C GLU A 162 20.30 -0.70 -14.72
N LYS A 163 20.56 -1.42 -13.63
CA LYS A 163 19.91 -1.19 -12.33
C LYS A 163 20.73 -1.79 -11.20
N ASP A 164 20.67 -1.17 -10.03
CA ASP A 164 21.19 -1.77 -8.81
C ASP A 164 20.38 -3.02 -8.40
N GLU A 165 20.97 -3.91 -7.60
CA GLU A 165 20.37 -5.21 -7.27
C GLU A 165 19.03 -5.09 -6.55
N VAL A 166 18.80 -4.03 -5.77
CA VAL A 166 17.56 -3.81 -5.03
C VAL A 166 16.32 -3.78 -5.94
N PHE A 167 16.49 -3.36 -7.20
CA PHE A 167 15.41 -3.33 -8.20
C PHE A 167 15.03 -4.72 -8.73
N ASN A 168 15.71 -5.79 -8.30
CA ASN A 168 15.30 -7.17 -8.56
C ASN A 168 14.25 -7.67 -7.56
N ASP A 169 14.16 -7.06 -6.38
CA ASP A 169 13.10 -7.36 -5.43
C ASP A 169 11.78 -6.77 -5.95
N ARG A 170 10.89 -7.67 -6.37
CA ARG A 170 9.59 -7.31 -6.94
C ARG A 170 8.56 -6.95 -5.87
N ASP A 171 8.82 -7.31 -4.61
CA ASP A 171 7.94 -7.13 -3.47
C ASP A 171 8.30 -5.92 -2.59
N ASN A 172 9.50 -5.35 -2.75
CA ASN A 172 9.93 -4.12 -2.08
C ASN A 172 9.16 -2.89 -2.57
N ALA A 173 8.09 -2.52 -1.85
CA ALA A 173 7.23 -1.40 -2.25
C ALA A 173 7.94 -0.04 -2.22
N SER A 174 8.89 0.16 -1.29
CA SER A 174 9.68 1.40 -1.16
C SER A 174 10.56 1.70 -2.38
N ILE A 175 10.91 0.67 -3.16
CA ILE A 175 11.59 0.84 -4.45
C ILE A 175 10.60 0.83 -5.62
N ARG A 176 9.61 -0.06 -5.58
CA ARG A 176 8.75 -0.32 -6.74
C ARG A 176 7.70 0.77 -6.96
N MET A 177 7.15 1.34 -5.90
CA MET A 177 6.13 2.39 -6.00
C MET A 177 6.72 3.69 -6.59
N PRO A 178 7.83 4.26 -6.07
CA PRO A 178 8.46 5.43 -6.71
C PRO A 178 8.94 5.16 -8.12
N LEU A 179 9.44 3.95 -8.40
CA LEU A 179 9.84 3.55 -9.75
C LEU A 179 8.66 3.61 -10.73
N PHE A 180 7.50 3.08 -10.36
CA PHE A 180 6.33 3.08 -11.23
C PHE A 180 5.77 4.49 -11.43
N GLN A 181 5.74 5.32 -10.39
CA GLN A 181 5.42 6.74 -10.50
C GLN A 181 6.39 7.48 -11.45
N ALA A 182 7.69 7.20 -11.35
CA ALA A 182 8.71 7.78 -12.24
C ALA A 182 8.50 7.37 -13.69
N ILE A 183 8.23 6.09 -13.96
CA ILE A 183 7.93 5.57 -15.31
C ILE A 183 6.65 6.22 -15.87
N GLU A 184 5.64 6.47 -15.04
CA GLU A 184 4.44 7.21 -15.45
C GLU A 184 4.76 8.68 -15.78
N LYS A 185 5.57 9.35 -14.97
CA LYS A 185 6.05 10.73 -15.25
C LYS A 185 6.84 10.77 -16.56
N LEU A 186 7.68 9.78 -16.85
CA LEU A 186 8.44 9.69 -18.10
C LEU A 186 7.54 9.55 -19.34
N GLN A 187 6.37 8.92 -19.21
CA GLN A 187 5.38 8.83 -20.31
C GLN A 187 4.65 10.17 -20.54
N ASN A 188 4.47 10.95 -19.49
CA ASN A 188 3.67 12.18 -19.48
C ASN A 188 4.52 13.47 -19.42
N LYS A 189 5.78 13.44 -19.89
CA LYS A 189 6.67 14.61 -19.88
C LYS A 189 6.10 15.85 -20.57
N LYS A 190 5.20 15.68 -21.55
CA LYS A 190 4.52 16.76 -22.26
C LYS A 190 3.03 16.75 -21.91
N VAL A 191 2.53 17.89 -21.45
CA VAL A 191 1.10 18.08 -21.12
C VAL A 191 0.34 18.55 -22.36
N ALA A 192 -0.82 17.95 -22.62
CA ALA A 192 -1.75 18.37 -23.65
C ALA A 192 -3.05 18.89 -23.02
N SER A 193 -3.67 19.90 -23.63
CA SER A 193 -4.96 20.45 -23.20
C SER A 193 -5.88 20.63 -24.39
N LEU A 194 -7.12 20.15 -24.29
CA LEU A 194 -8.17 20.46 -25.27
C LEU A 194 -8.74 21.85 -24.96
N LYS A 195 -8.81 22.72 -25.97
CA LYS A 195 -9.50 24.02 -25.88
C LYS A 195 -10.76 23.94 -26.72
N LYS A 196 -11.92 24.17 -26.09
CA LYS A 196 -13.18 24.39 -26.80
C LYS A 196 -13.11 25.77 -27.46
N LEU A 197 -13.38 25.84 -28.75
CA LEU A 197 -13.50 27.10 -29.50
C LEU A 197 -14.88 27.72 -29.27
#